data_AF-A0A6B3H9H9-F1
#
_entry.id   AF-A0A6B3H9H9-F1
#
_cell.length_a   1.000
_cell.length_b   1.000
_cell.length_c   1.000
_cell.angle_alpha   90.00
_cell.angle_beta   90.00
_cell.angle_gamma   90.00
#
_symmetry.space_group_name_H-M   'P 1'
#
loop_
_entity.id
_entity.type
_entity.pdbx_description
1 polymer ?
#
loop_
_entity_poly.entity_id
_entity_poly.type
_entity_poly.pdbx_seq_one_letter_code
_entity_poly.pdbx_strand_id
1 'polypeptide(L)'
;GEITGLPPAVSLEQRRSAPGARSSVGTVTTLSNSLRMLFSRAGDYPAGAERLDSDAFSPNTAAGACPECHGLGRIHRTDEELLVPDPSLSIREGAIAAWPGAWQGKNLRDVLDTLGYDVDRPWRELAAEDREWILFTDEQPVVTVHPVRDAGRIQRPYQGTYMSARRYVLHTFADTKSRT
;
A
#
# COMPACT_ATOMS: atom_id res chain seq x y z
N GLY A 1 28.61 41.79 -39.35
CA GLY A 1 29.77 40.93 -39.07
C GLY A 1 29.23 39.61 -38.59
N GLU A 2 29.46 38.54 -39.34
CA GLU A 2 29.07 37.18 -38.94
C GLU A 2 30.08 36.65 -37.92
N ILE A 3 29.57 36.10 -36.82
CA ILE A 3 30.40 35.52 -35.76
C ILE A 3 30.61 34.04 -36.09
N THR A 4 31.80 33.70 -36.57
CA THR A 4 32.24 32.33 -36.85
C THR A 4 33.18 31.83 -35.76
N GLY A 5 33.08 30.55 -35.37
CA GLY A 5 34.00 29.91 -34.41
C GLY A 5 33.44 29.61 -33.02
N LEU A 6 32.12 29.70 -32.81
CA LEU A 6 31.52 29.24 -31.56
C LEU A 6 31.53 27.70 -31.51
N PRO A 7 32.12 27.07 -30.48
CA PRO A 7 32.05 25.62 -30.30
C PRO A 7 30.58 25.21 -30.07
N PRO A 8 30.19 23.98 -30.46
CA PRO A 8 28.82 23.53 -30.28
C PRO A 8 28.44 23.62 -28.80
N ALA A 9 27.41 24.41 -28.50
CA ALA A 9 26.87 24.53 -27.15
C ALA A 9 26.11 23.23 -26.82
N VAL A 10 26.65 22.43 -25.90
CA VAL A 10 25.97 21.25 -25.37
C VAL A 10 25.22 21.68 -24.11
N SER A 11 23.89 21.70 -24.17
CA SER A 11 23.05 21.86 -22.98
C SER A 11 22.98 20.53 -22.24
N LEU A 12 23.64 20.45 -21.08
CA LEU A 12 23.49 19.34 -20.15
C LEU A 12 22.41 19.69 -19.14
N GLU A 13 21.16 19.32 -19.44
CA GLU A 13 20.10 19.34 -18.45
C GLU A 13 20.32 18.21 -17.45
N GLN A 14 20.57 18.57 -16.18
CA GLN A 14 20.45 17.60 -15.11
C GLN A 14 18.99 17.17 -15.02
N ARG A 15 18.68 15.98 -15.55
CA ARG A 15 17.38 15.34 -15.32
C ARG A 15 17.23 15.11 -13.82
N ARG A 16 16.56 16.04 -13.15
CA ARG A 16 16.10 15.84 -11.77
C ARG A 16 14.99 14.80 -11.83
N SER A 17 15.36 13.52 -11.90
CA SER A 17 14.40 12.46 -11.64
C SER A 17 14.00 12.62 -10.18
N ALA A 18 12.73 12.98 -9.93
CA ALA A 18 12.21 12.94 -8.57
C ALA A 18 12.37 11.50 -8.07
N PRO A 19 13.06 11.27 -6.93
CA PRO A 19 13.15 9.94 -6.37
C PRO A 19 11.73 9.42 -6.06
N GLY A 20 11.43 8.22 -6.53
CA GLY A 20 10.21 7.48 -6.20
C GLY A 20 10.56 6.21 -5.42
N ALA A 21 9.55 5.49 -4.93
CA ALA A 21 9.74 4.27 -4.13
C ALA A 21 10.52 3.15 -4.85
N ARG A 22 10.69 3.24 -6.19
CA ARG A 22 11.46 2.30 -7.02
C ARG A 22 12.82 2.84 -7.48
N SER A 23 13.24 4.02 -7.01
CA SER A 23 14.52 4.60 -7.40
C SER A 23 15.69 3.88 -6.73
N SER A 24 16.64 3.43 -7.55
CA SER A 24 17.92 2.86 -7.11
C SER A 24 19.09 3.64 -7.72
N VAL A 25 20.30 3.42 -7.19
CA VAL A 25 21.54 3.94 -7.79
C VAL A 25 21.62 3.59 -9.27
N GLY A 26 21.26 2.36 -9.64
CA GLY A 26 21.29 1.90 -11.03
C GLY A 26 20.27 2.59 -11.94
N THR A 27 19.09 2.99 -11.45
CA THR A 27 18.12 3.74 -12.26
C THR A 27 18.49 5.22 -12.36
N VAL A 28 18.98 5.82 -11.27
CA VAL A 28 19.36 7.24 -11.23
C VAL A 28 20.58 7.51 -12.10
N THR A 29 21.58 6.62 -12.06
CA THR A 29 22.79 6.73 -12.89
C THR A 29 22.62 6.17 -14.30
N THR A 30 21.44 5.61 -14.62
CA THR A 30 21.15 4.87 -15.86
C THR A 30 21.99 3.61 -16.11
N LEU A 31 22.85 3.20 -15.17
CA LEU A 31 23.62 1.94 -15.24
C LEU A 31 22.73 0.71 -15.47
N SER A 32 21.52 0.74 -14.91
CA SER A 32 20.51 -0.31 -15.12
C SER A 32 20.17 -0.54 -16.60
N ASN A 33 20.27 0.48 -17.46
CA ASN A 33 20.05 0.37 -18.91
C ASN A 33 21.12 -0.52 -19.56
N SER A 34 22.38 -0.26 -19.24
CA SER A 34 23.49 -1.05 -19.77
C SER A 34 23.45 -2.49 -19.24
N LEU A 35 23.16 -2.67 -17.95
CA LEU A 35 23.06 -3.99 -17.32
C LEU A 35 21.95 -4.85 -17.93
N ARG A 36 20.74 -4.31 -18.14
CA ARG A 36 19.65 -5.08 -18.75
C ARG A 36 19.92 -5.50 -20.19
N MET A 37 20.61 -4.65 -20.95
CA MET A 37 21.04 -4.99 -22.31
C MET A 37 22.11 -6.08 -22.29
N LEU A 38 23.07 -5.99 -21.35
CA LEU A 38 24.11 -6.98 -21.17
C LEU A 38 23.52 -8.34 -20.78
N PHE A 39 22.60 -8.40 -19.81
CA PHE A 39 21.93 -9.66 -19.43
C PHE A 39 21.13 -10.28 -20.58
N SER A 40 20.39 -9.47 -21.34
CA SER A 40 19.61 -9.95 -22.48
C SER A 40 20.45 -10.45 -23.66
N ARG A 41 21.60 -9.81 -23.92
CA ARG A 41 22.39 -10.06 -25.14
C ARG A 41 23.63 -10.93 -24.92
N ALA A 42 24.19 -10.91 -23.73
CA ALA A 42 25.45 -11.56 -23.40
C ALA A 42 25.31 -12.54 -22.21
N GLY A 43 24.09 -12.80 -21.74
CA GLY A 43 23.83 -13.83 -20.74
C GLY A 43 23.82 -15.24 -21.35
N ASP A 44 24.27 -16.22 -20.57
CA ASP A 44 24.14 -17.64 -20.92
C ASP A 44 22.74 -18.14 -20.56
N TYR A 45 22.04 -18.73 -21.52
CA TYR A 45 20.68 -19.25 -21.35
C TYR A 45 20.71 -20.77 -21.14
N PRO A 46 20.02 -21.30 -20.12
CA PRO A 46 19.86 -22.74 -19.96
C PRO A 46 19.24 -23.39 -21.19
N ALA A 47 19.56 -24.67 -21.44
CA ALA A 47 19.00 -25.42 -22.56
C ALA A 47 17.46 -25.45 -22.48
N GLY A 48 16.79 -25.00 -23.55
CA GLY A 48 15.33 -24.93 -23.63
C GLY A 48 14.70 -23.67 -23.03
N ALA A 49 15.49 -22.76 -22.45
CA ALA A 49 14.97 -21.48 -21.99
C ALA A 49 14.71 -20.52 -23.17
N GLU A 50 13.59 -19.80 -23.11
CA GLU A 50 13.31 -18.73 -24.06
C GLU A 50 14.23 -17.54 -23.82
N ARG A 51 14.63 -16.86 -24.91
CA ARG A 51 15.46 -15.67 -24.81
C ARG A 51 14.66 -14.53 -24.20
N LEU A 52 15.20 -13.96 -23.12
CA LEU A 52 14.62 -12.82 -22.44
C LEU A 52 15.17 -11.50 -23.01
N ASP A 53 14.27 -10.58 -23.37
CA ASP A 53 14.64 -9.22 -23.74
C ASP A 53 14.99 -8.37 -22.51
N SER A 54 15.57 -7.18 -22.75
CA SER A 54 16.04 -6.29 -21.67
C SER A 54 14.95 -5.91 -20.67
N ASP A 55 13.69 -5.95 -21.08
CA ASP A 55 12.56 -5.62 -20.21
C ASP A 55 12.32 -6.68 -19.14
N ALA A 56 12.69 -7.93 -19.35
CA ALA A 56 12.64 -8.97 -18.32
C ALA A 56 13.62 -8.69 -17.15
N PHE A 57 14.63 -7.82 -17.37
CA PHE A 57 15.63 -7.45 -16.38
C PHE A 57 15.40 -6.04 -15.80
N SER A 58 14.17 -5.53 -15.89
CA SER A 58 13.80 -4.24 -15.33
C SER A 58 12.72 -4.37 -14.25
N PRO A 59 12.92 -3.81 -13.04
CA PRO A 59 11.88 -3.79 -12.02
C PRO A 59 10.73 -2.80 -12.36
N ASN A 60 10.88 -2.00 -13.42
CA ASN A 60 9.90 -0.98 -13.82
C ASN A 60 9.01 -1.42 -14.99
N THR A 61 9.19 -2.63 -15.52
CA THR A 61 8.36 -3.21 -16.59
C THR A 61 7.49 -4.32 -16.01
N ALA A 62 6.33 -4.57 -16.61
CA ALA A 62 5.49 -5.70 -16.20
C ALA A 62 6.20 -7.06 -16.39
N ALA A 63 7.05 -7.17 -17.42
CA ALA A 63 7.79 -8.40 -17.74
C ALA A 63 8.90 -8.73 -16.72
N GLY A 64 9.53 -7.72 -16.11
CA GLY A 64 10.65 -7.91 -15.19
C GLY A 64 10.32 -7.65 -13.71
N ALA A 65 9.21 -6.97 -13.42
CA ALA A 65 8.80 -6.73 -12.05
C ALA A 65 8.37 -8.04 -11.37
N CYS A 66 8.90 -8.27 -10.17
CA CYS A 66 8.41 -9.34 -9.29
C CYS A 66 6.89 -9.22 -9.11
N PRO A 67 6.10 -10.29 -9.29
CA PRO A 67 4.64 -10.22 -9.20
C PRO A 67 4.14 -9.94 -7.77
N GLU A 68 4.94 -10.22 -6.74
CA GLU A 68 4.56 -10.01 -5.34
C GLU A 68 4.88 -8.58 -4.86
N CYS A 69 6.10 -8.09 -5.10
CA CYS A 69 6.50 -6.74 -4.68
C CYS A 69 6.34 -5.66 -5.77
N HIS A 70 5.89 -6.05 -6.96
CA HIS A 70 5.74 -5.17 -8.12
C HIS A 70 6.99 -4.31 -8.40
N GLY A 71 8.18 -4.92 -8.28
CA GLY A 71 9.46 -4.23 -8.52
C GLY A 71 9.90 -3.24 -7.43
N LEU A 72 9.25 -3.22 -6.26
CA LEU A 72 9.66 -2.39 -5.11
C LEU A 72 10.84 -2.97 -4.33
N GLY A 73 11.11 -4.27 -4.47
CA GLY A 73 12.19 -4.97 -3.73
C GLY A 73 11.87 -5.23 -2.25
N ARG A 74 10.68 -4.85 -1.78
CA ARG A 74 10.18 -5.10 -0.42
C ARG A 74 8.68 -5.34 -0.45
N ILE A 75 8.20 -6.16 0.48
CA ILE A 75 6.77 -6.44 0.70
C ILE A 75 6.42 -5.90 2.07
N HIS A 76 5.34 -5.12 2.15
CA HIS A 76 4.80 -4.65 3.41
C HIS A 76 3.75 -5.66 3.88
N ARG A 77 4.09 -6.43 4.92
CA ARG A 77 3.15 -7.31 5.63
C ARG A 77 2.67 -6.59 6.88
N THR A 78 1.41 -6.81 7.23
CA THR A 78 0.80 -6.31 8.46
C THR A 78 0.52 -7.51 9.34
N ASP A 79 1.14 -7.57 10.50
CA ASP A 79 0.90 -8.62 11.50
C ASP A 79 -0.22 -8.20 12.45
N GLU A 80 -1.01 -9.15 12.95
CA GLU A 80 -2.11 -8.88 13.90
C GLU A 80 -1.62 -8.13 15.14
N GLU A 81 -0.48 -8.53 15.71
CA GLU A 81 0.11 -7.88 16.89
C GLU A 81 0.44 -6.40 16.67
N LEU A 82 0.76 -6.01 15.43
CA LEU A 82 1.02 -4.61 15.07
C LEU A 82 -0.28 -3.82 14.85
N LEU A 83 -1.34 -4.50 14.40
CA LEU A 83 -2.66 -3.89 14.19
C LEU A 83 -3.45 -3.78 15.50
N VAL A 84 -3.24 -4.73 16.42
CA VAL A 84 -3.92 -4.87 17.71
C VAL A 84 -2.88 -5.08 18.82
N PRO A 85 -2.26 -4.00 19.33
CA PRO A 85 -1.20 -4.08 20.34
C PRO A 85 -1.67 -4.58 21.70
N ASP A 86 -2.94 -4.31 22.05
CA ASP A 86 -3.56 -4.76 23.29
C ASP A 86 -4.83 -5.57 23.00
N PRO A 87 -4.74 -6.91 22.94
CA PRO A 87 -5.87 -7.77 22.64
C PRO A 87 -6.82 -7.96 23.85
N SER A 88 -6.55 -7.30 24.98
CA SER A 88 -7.44 -7.29 26.14
C SER A 88 -8.57 -6.27 26.02
N LEU A 89 -8.40 -5.26 25.18
CA LEU A 89 -9.41 -4.26 24.89
C LEU A 89 -10.45 -4.81 23.92
N SER A 90 -11.66 -4.27 24.00
CA SER A 90 -12.66 -4.42 22.95
C SER A 90 -12.37 -3.52 21.75
N ILE A 91 -13.06 -3.78 20.63
CA ILE A 91 -13.02 -2.90 19.46
C ILE A 91 -13.51 -1.50 19.84
N ARG A 92 -14.54 -1.38 20.69
CA ARG A 92 -15.06 -0.10 21.16
C ARG A 92 -14.05 0.69 21.98
N GLU A 93 -13.28 0.01 22.82
CA GLU A 93 -12.19 0.59 23.64
C GLU A 93 -10.92 0.90 22.84
N GLY A 94 -10.83 0.45 21.59
CA GLY A 94 -9.75 0.81 20.68
C GLY A 94 -8.66 -0.27 20.53
N ALA A 95 -9.02 -1.55 20.63
CA ALA A 95 -8.10 -2.66 20.35
C ALA A 95 -7.37 -2.51 19.01
N ILE A 96 -8.09 -2.13 17.95
CA ILE A 96 -7.52 -1.91 16.61
C ILE A 96 -6.86 -0.54 16.54
N ALA A 97 -5.60 -0.45 16.99
CA ALA A 97 -4.82 0.78 17.02
C ALA A 97 -4.49 1.32 15.62
N ALA A 98 -4.51 0.46 14.59
CA ALA A 98 -4.22 0.84 13.21
C ALA A 98 -5.31 1.69 12.54
N TRP A 99 -6.53 1.71 13.08
CA TRP A 99 -7.63 2.48 12.51
C TRP A 99 -7.52 3.99 12.72
N PRO A 100 -8.15 4.80 11.85
CA PRO A 100 -8.15 6.25 12.02
C PRO A 100 -8.82 6.65 13.34
N GLY A 101 -8.33 7.71 13.96
CA GLY A 101 -9.01 8.34 15.09
C GLY A 101 -10.32 9.03 14.70
N ALA A 102 -10.92 9.70 15.69
CA ALA A 102 -12.09 10.56 15.51
C ALA A 102 -13.30 9.87 14.83
N TRP A 103 -13.89 10.51 13.83
CA TRP A 103 -15.17 10.10 13.25
C TRP A 103 -15.05 8.83 12.39
N GLN A 104 -13.96 8.68 11.65
CA GLN A 104 -13.74 7.56 10.73
C GLN A 104 -13.60 6.24 11.49
N GLY A 105 -12.80 6.21 12.57
CA GLY A 105 -12.70 5.02 13.41
C GLY A 105 -14.01 4.72 14.15
N LYS A 106 -14.80 5.75 14.51
CA LYS A 106 -16.15 5.51 15.03
C LYS A 106 -17.04 4.86 13.97
N ASN A 107 -17.01 5.35 12.74
CA ASN A 107 -17.82 4.78 11.66
C ASN A 107 -17.49 3.30 11.39
N LEU A 108 -16.21 2.93 11.32
CA LEU A 108 -15.81 1.53 11.12
C LEU A 108 -16.33 0.61 12.24
N ARG A 109 -16.35 1.11 13.48
CA ARG A 109 -16.94 0.41 14.63
C ARG A 109 -18.45 0.27 14.52
N ASP A 110 -19.15 1.35 14.18
CA ASP A 110 -20.61 1.33 13.99
C ASP A 110 -21.02 0.38 12.84
N VAL A 111 -20.18 0.29 11.80
CA VAL A 111 -20.38 -0.64 10.66
C VAL A 111 -20.22 -2.09 11.12
N LEU A 112 -19.20 -2.42 11.90
CA LEU A 112 -19.04 -3.77 12.46
C LEU A 112 -20.21 -4.18 13.37
N ASP A 113 -20.67 -3.26 14.23
CA ASP A 113 -21.83 -3.47 15.09
C ASP A 113 -23.10 -3.74 14.25
N THR A 114 -23.29 -2.98 13.16
CA THR A 114 -24.40 -3.19 12.21
C THR A 114 -24.29 -4.52 11.45
N LEU A 115 -23.07 -4.99 11.17
CA LEU A 115 -22.82 -6.30 10.58
C LEU A 115 -23.00 -7.46 11.57
N GLY A 116 -23.19 -7.18 12.85
CA GLY A 116 -23.46 -8.17 13.90
C GLY A 116 -22.23 -8.66 14.65
N TYR A 117 -21.07 -8.00 14.50
CA TYR A 117 -19.87 -8.32 15.28
C TYR A 117 -19.97 -7.74 16.69
N ASP A 118 -19.53 -8.52 17.68
CA ASP A 118 -19.50 -8.11 19.10
C ASP A 118 -18.34 -7.14 19.34
N VAL A 119 -18.58 -5.84 19.18
CA VAL A 119 -17.55 -4.80 19.32
C VAL A 119 -17.20 -4.46 20.77
N ASP A 120 -17.93 -5.02 21.74
CA ASP A 120 -17.78 -4.76 23.17
C ASP A 120 -17.03 -5.90 23.89
N ARG A 121 -16.88 -7.07 23.24
CA ARG A 121 -16.07 -8.18 23.74
C ARG A 121 -14.56 -7.89 23.61
N PRO A 122 -13.72 -8.32 24.58
CA PRO A 122 -12.26 -8.30 24.43
C PRO A 122 -11.82 -8.97 23.13
N TRP A 123 -10.91 -8.35 22.39
CA TRP A 123 -10.45 -8.81 21.07
C TRP A 123 -10.02 -10.28 21.05
N ARG A 124 -9.24 -10.70 22.05
CA ARG A 124 -8.77 -12.09 22.20
C ARG A 124 -9.91 -13.13 22.32
N GLU A 125 -11.11 -12.70 22.69
CA GLU A 125 -12.27 -13.57 22.92
C GLU A 125 -13.23 -13.64 21.71
N LEU A 126 -12.96 -12.88 20.65
CA LEU A 126 -13.63 -13.03 19.35
C LEU A 126 -13.24 -14.35 18.68
N ALA A 127 -14.07 -14.83 17.74
CA ALA A 127 -13.70 -15.97 16.93
C ALA A 127 -12.49 -15.62 16.02
N ALA A 128 -11.62 -16.59 15.76
CA ALA A 128 -10.45 -16.35 14.92
C ALA A 128 -10.83 -15.93 13.49
N GLU A 129 -11.93 -16.47 12.97
CA GLU A 129 -12.49 -16.09 11.65
C GLU A 129 -12.99 -14.64 11.62
N ASP A 130 -13.63 -14.16 12.69
CA ASP A 130 -14.08 -12.77 12.81
C ASP A 130 -12.87 -11.83 12.86
N ARG A 131 -11.85 -12.17 13.66
CA ARG A 131 -10.61 -11.40 13.73
C ARG A 131 -9.91 -11.30 12.38
N GLU A 132 -9.79 -12.43 11.68
CA GLU A 132 -9.19 -12.50 10.36
C GLU A 132 -9.95 -11.62 9.36
N TRP A 133 -11.28 -11.73 9.31
CA TRP A 133 -12.11 -10.93 8.42
C TRP A 133 -11.98 -9.43 8.74
N ILE A 134 -12.06 -9.05 10.01
CA ILE A 134 -11.94 -7.66 10.45
C ILE A 134 -10.57 -7.05 10.09
N LEU A 135 -9.49 -7.81 10.23
CA LEU A 135 -8.15 -7.28 10.00
C LEU A 135 -7.72 -7.32 8.53
N PHE A 136 -8.12 -8.35 7.77
CA PHE A 136 -7.45 -8.69 6.51
C PHE A 136 -8.35 -8.81 5.29
N THR A 137 -9.69 -8.77 5.44
CA THR A 137 -10.59 -8.88 4.28
C THR A 137 -10.35 -7.77 3.24
N ASP A 138 -10.51 -8.13 1.97
CA ASP A 138 -10.57 -7.19 0.84
C ASP A 138 -12.00 -6.73 0.53
N GLU A 139 -13.00 -7.31 1.22
CA GLU A 139 -14.40 -6.91 1.12
C GLU A 139 -14.62 -5.49 1.68
N GLN A 140 -15.51 -4.74 1.03
CA GLN A 140 -15.89 -3.38 1.43
C GLN A 140 -17.42 -3.24 1.43
N PRO A 141 -18.13 -3.98 2.30
CA PRO A 141 -19.58 -3.89 2.39
C PRO A 141 -20.02 -2.47 2.72
N VAL A 142 -21.12 -2.05 2.12
CA VAL A 142 -21.81 -0.79 2.41
C VAL A 142 -23.08 -1.13 3.18
N VAL A 143 -23.21 -0.56 4.38
CA VAL A 143 -24.35 -0.83 5.26
C VAL A 143 -25.01 0.46 5.72
N THR A 144 -26.31 0.37 6.01
CA THR A 144 -27.05 1.48 6.60
C THR A 144 -26.86 1.46 8.11
N VAL A 145 -26.09 2.40 8.65
CA VAL A 145 -25.84 2.52 10.08
C VAL A 145 -26.94 3.36 10.72
N HIS A 146 -27.54 2.82 11.78
CA HIS A 146 -28.52 3.52 12.62
C HIS A 146 -27.86 3.87 13.96
N PRO A 147 -27.19 5.04 14.08
CA PRO A 147 -26.44 5.37 15.29
C PRO A 147 -27.38 5.53 16.48
N VAL A 148 -27.10 4.83 17.58
CA VAL A 148 -27.76 5.07 18.87
C VAL A 148 -27.01 6.20 19.56
N ARG A 149 -27.65 7.38 19.66
CA ARG A 149 -27.13 8.58 20.36
C ARG A 149 -28.04 8.96 21.52
N ASP A 150 -27.50 9.74 22.47
CA ASP A 150 -28.28 10.28 23.59
C ASP A 150 -29.56 11.00 23.15
N ALA A 151 -30.57 10.97 24.03
CA ALA A 151 -31.84 11.64 23.84
C ALA A 151 -31.62 13.14 23.52
N GLY A 152 -31.97 13.53 22.29
CA GLY A 152 -31.83 14.92 21.80
C GLY A 152 -30.86 15.09 20.62
N ARG A 153 -30.09 14.07 20.23
CA ARG A 153 -29.28 14.13 19.00
C ARG A 153 -30.03 13.62 17.78
N ILE A 154 -29.79 14.25 16.63
CA ILE A 154 -30.34 13.83 15.33
C ILE A 154 -29.84 12.42 15.00
N GLN A 155 -30.76 11.46 14.98
CA GLN A 155 -30.55 10.04 14.60
C GLN A 155 -30.78 9.85 13.11
N ARG A 156 -29.97 10.49 12.27
CA ARG A 156 -30.06 10.25 10.82
C ARG A 156 -29.26 8.99 10.46
N PRO A 157 -29.90 7.98 9.85
CA PRO A 157 -29.14 6.87 9.29
C PRO A 157 -28.23 7.37 8.18
N TYR A 158 -27.12 6.68 8.00
CA TYR A 158 -26.13 7.02 6.99
C TYR A 158 -25.52 5.75 6.39
N GLN A 159 -24.99 5.85 5.17
CA GLN A 159 -24.27 4.73 4.54
C GLN A 159 -22.84 4.73 5.05
N GLY A 160 -22.43 3.64 5.68
CA GLY A 160 -21.06 3.39 6.10
C GLY A 160 -20.44 2.32 5.21
N THR A 161 -19.23 2.57 4.73
CA THR A 161 -18.44 1.57 3.99
C THR A 161 -17.39 0.99 4.92
N TYR A 162 -17.34 -0.33 5.04
CA TYR A 162 -16.32 -1.00 5.83
C TYR A 162 -14.95 -0.99 5.14
N MET A 163 -13.89 -0.91 5.94
CA MET A 163 -12.51 -1.09 5.52
C MET A 163 -11.71 -1.82 6.61
N SER A 164 -11.08 -2.93 6.25
CA SER A 164 -10.23 -3.70 7.16
C SER A 164 -9.01 -2.91 7.61
N ALA A 165 -8.45 -3.27 8.76
CA ALA A 165 -7.28 -2.61 9.33
C ALA A 165 -6.08 -2.63 8.38
N ARG A 166 -5.78 -3.80 7.77
CA ARG A 166 -4.73 -3.94 6.76
C ARG A 166 -4.95 -3.01 5.57
N ARG A 167 -6.18 -2.99 5.03
CA ARG A 167 -6.50 -2.16 3.86
C ARG A 167 -6.31 -0.68 4.15
N TYR A 168 -6.74 -0.22 5.32
CA TYR A 168 -6.53 1.16 5.75
C TYR A 168 -5.04 1.52 5.86
N VAL A 169 -4.23 0.65 6.49
CA VAL A 169 -2.78 0.86 6.62
C VAL A 169 -2.10 0.91 5.25
N LEU A 170 -2.40 -0.03 4.36
CA LEU A 170 -1.80 -0.09 3.03
C LEU A 170 -2.22 1.08 2.14
N HIS A 171 -3.48 1.49 2.22
CA HIS A 171 -3.98 2.68 1.51
C HIS A 171 -3.28 3.95 2.00
N THR A 172 -3.19 4.12 3.33
CA THR A 172 -2.47 5.25 3.94
C THR A 172 -1.00 5.23 3.55
N PHE A 173 -0.34 4.07 3.57
CA PHE A 173 1.05 3.93 3.15
C PHE A 173 1.27 4.31 1.68
N ALA A 174 0.35 3.95 0.79
CA ALA A 174 0.44 4.27 -0.63
C ALA A 174 0.24 5.77 -0.91
N ASP A 175 -0.68 6.42 -0.19
CA ASP A 175 -1.08 7.81 -0.45
C ASP A 175 -0.24 8.84 0.33
N THR A 176 0.34 8.44 1.46
CA THR A 176 1.11 9.36 2.30
C THR A 176 2.50 9.59 1.71
N LYS A 177 2.76 10.82 1.26
CA LYS A 177 4.09 11.32 0.90
C LYS A 177 4.93 11.60 2.16
N SER A 178 5.22 10.56 2.95
CA SER A 178 6.14 10.70 4.07
C SER A 178 7.56 10.87 3.54
N ARG A 179 8.20 11.97 3.95
CA ARG A 179 9.61 12.25 3.70
C ARG A 179 10.43 11.19 4.44
N THR A 180 11.08 10.30 3.70
CA THR A 180 12.14 9.44 4.26
C THR A 180 13.40 10.26 4.43
#